data_AF-A0A435SGQ5-F1
#
_entry.id   AF-A0A435SGQ5-F1
#
_cell.length_a   1.000
_cell.length_b   1.000
_cell.length_c   1.000
_cell.angle_alpha   90.00
_cell.angle_beta   90.00
_cell.angle_gamma   90.00
#
_symmetry.space_group_name_H-M   'P 1'
#
loop_
_entity.id
_entity.type
_entity.pdbx_description
1 polymer ?
#
loop_
_entity_poly.entity_id
_entity_poly.type
_entity_poly.pdbx_seq_one_letter_code
_entity_poly.pdbx_strand_id
1 'polypeptide(L)'
;SDAFDMVLGLGDVDSPARRGLAAAIEAWIRHLLAIEVRVEPVERTEDDDWAWFVGLDAEATRIGNALWTGEDLDPEAAKRIIALFRLDFSEFDEVRPEVGARPIWLIMAMTSDRMVRMKPQNLIAGLPLRAATPAS
;
A
#
# COMPACT_ATOMS: atom_id res chain seq x y z
N SER A 1 0.44 15.25 36.28
CA SER A 1 -0.46 15.32 35.11
C SER A 1 0.28 14.65 33.98
N ASP A 2 -0.14 13.44 33.65
CA ASP A 2 0.48 12.56 32.68
C ASP A 2 0.42 13.17 31.28
N ALA A 3 1.57 13.40 30.67
CA ALA A 3 1.65 13.52 29.22
C ALA A 3 1.66 12.10 28.67
N PHE A 4 0.46 11.53 28.46
CA PHE A 4 0.32 10.41 27.54
C PHE A 4 0.63 10.93 26.15
N ASP A 5 1.90 10.93 25.78
CA ASP A 5 2.30 11.18 24.41
C ASP A 5 1.85 9.95 23.62
N MET A 6 0.67 10.03 22.99
CA MET A 6 0.10 8.95 22.16
C MET A 6 0.83 8.89 20.80
N VAL A 7 2.16 8.92 20.84
CA VAL A 7 3.01 8.87 19.65
C VAL A 7 3.27 7.40 19.32
N LEU A 8 2.73 6.97 18.19
CA LEU A 8 2.93 5.64 17.65
C LEU A 8 3.90 5.73 16.47
N GLY A 9 5.14 5.30 16.67
CA GLY A 9 6.20 5.42 15.66
C GLY A 9 6.07 4.40 14.52
N LEU A 10 6.10 4.88 13.28
CA LEU A 10 6.09 4.06 12.05
C LEU A 10 7.50 3.72 11.51
N GLY A 11 8.57 4.12 12.21
CA GLY A 11 9.94 4.03 11.66
C GLY A 11 10.46 2.60 11.48
N ASP A 12 10.10 1.70 12.39
CA ASP A 12 10.54 0.31 12.38
C ASP A 12 9.53 -0.56 11.59
N VAL A 13 10.03 -1.45 10.73
CA VAL A 13 9.23 -2.43 9.98
C VAL A 13 8.43 -3.33 10.93
N ASP A 14 9.04 -3.72 12.04
CA ASP A 14 8.45 -4.56 13.09
C ASP A 14 7.72 -3.72 14.16
N SER A 15 7.44 -2.45 13.88
CA SER A 15 6.66 -1.63 14.80
C SER A 15 5.22 -2.16 14.94
N PRO A 16 4.64 -2.11 16.16
CA PRO A 16 3.21 -2.34 16.35
C PRO A 16 2.34 -1.41 15.49
N ALA A 17 2.86 -0.23 15.17
CA ALA A 17 2.23 0.76 14.30
C ALA A 17 1.96 0.21 12.90
N ARG A 18 3.00 -0.30 12.24
CA ARG A 18 2.88 -0.85 10.88
C ARG A 18 2.05 -2.13 10.87
N ARG A 19 2.23 -3.02 11.86
CA ARG A 19 1.37 -4.22 11.98
C ARG A 19 -0.10 -3.86 12.17
N GLY A 20 -0.40 -2.87 13.01
CA GLY A 20 -1.77 -2.40 13.23
C GLY A 20 -2.37 -1.77 11.98
N LEU A 21 -1.60 -1.00 11.23
CA LEU A 21 -2.03 -0.43 9.96
C LEU A 21 -2.25 -1.52 8.89
N ALA A 22 -1.37 -2.52 8.79
CA ALA A 22 -1.53 -3.66 7.91
C ALA A 22 -2.85 -4.42 8.20
N ALA A 23 -3.11 -4.74 9.47
CA ALA A 23 -4.36 -5.37 9.88
C ALA A 23 -5.61 -4.50 9.60
N ALA A 24 -5.50 -3.18 9.73
CA ALA A 24 -6.57 -2.25 9.38
C ALA A 24 -6.84 -2.23 7.86
N ILE A 25 -5.80 -2.32 7.04
CA ILE A 25 -5.91 -2.42 5.58
C ILE A 25 -6.60 -3.74 5.19
N GLU A 26 -6.18 -4.88 5.74
CA GLU A 26 -6.82 -6.19 5.54
C GLU A 26 -8.32 -6.12 5.88
N ALA A 27 -8.65 -5.61 7.07
CA ALA A 27 -10.03 -5.50 7.53
C ALA A 27 -10.88 -4.59 6.63
N TRP A 28 -10.30 -3.50 6.13
CA TRP A 28 -10.98 -2.56 5.25
C TRP A 28 -11.24 -3.15 3.85
N ILE A 29 -10.25 -3.84 3.27
CA ILE A 29 -10.40 -4.54 1.97
C ILE A 29 -11.47 -5.60 2.08
N ARG A 30 -11.40 -6.45 3.12
CA ARG A 30 -12.41 -7.47 3.38
C ARG A 30 -13.80 -6.86 3.54
N HIS A 31 -13.93 -5.76 4.29
CA HIS A 31 -15.22 -5.15 4.54
C HIS A 31 -15.88 -4.56 3.27
N LEU A 32 -15.10 -3.92 2.40
CA LEU A 32 -15.66 -3.20 1.25
C LEU A 32 -15.68 -4.01 -0.04
N LEU A 33 -14.78 -4.96 -0.19
CA LEU A 33 -14.61 -5.74 -1.42
C LEU A 33 -14.98 -7.21 -1.24
N ALA A 34 -15.18 -7.69 0.00
CA ALA A 34 -15.39 -9.10 0.33
C ALA A 34 -14.23 -10.01 -0.13
N ILE A 35 -13.02 -9.45 -0.13
CA ILE A 35 -11.78 -10.08 -0.59
C ILE A 35 -10.85 -10.32 0.61
N GLU A 36 -10.28 -11.51 0.70
CA GLU A 36 -9.31 -11.87 1.73
C GLU A 36 -7.88 -11.67 1.22
N VAL A 37 -7.12 -10.83 1.92
CA VAL A 37 -5.71 -10.52 1.60
C VAL A 37 -4.85 -10.66 2.85
N ARG A 38 -3.55 -10.87 2.64
CA ARG A 38 -2.52 -10.74 3.66
C ARG A 38 -1.66 -9.51 3.37
N VAL A 39 -1.45 -8.68 4.39
CA VAL A 39 -0.64 -7.45 4.30
C VAL A 39 0.51 -7.53 5.29
N GLU A 40 1.74 -7.44 4.80
CA GLU A 40 2.95 -7.51 5.61
C GLU A 40 3.76 -6.22 5.47
N PRO A 41 4.16 -5.56 6.58
CA PRO A 41 5.14 -4.49 6.53
C PRO A 41 6.48 -5.01 5.98
N VAL A 42 7.10 -4.24 5.09
CA VAL A 42 8.44 -4.56 4.56
C VAL A 42 9.37 -3.35 4.63
N GLU A 43 10.67 -3.57 4.64
CA GLU A 43 11.67 -2.49 4.64
C GLU A 43 11.88 -1.91 3.24
N ARG A 44 11.89 -2.79 2.23
CA ARG A 44 12.16 -2.48 0.82
C ARG A 44 11.46 -3.50 -0.07
N THR A 45 11.29 -3.15 -1.33
CA THR A 45 10.89 -4.11 -2.36
C THR A 45 12.08 -5.03 -2.65
N GLU A 46 11.92 -6.33 -2.45
CA GLU A 46 12.99 -7.32 -2.67
C GLU A 46 12.99 -7.88 -4.10
N ASP A 47 11.91 -7.67 -4.85
CA ASP A 47 11.69 -8.24 -6.17
C ASP A 47 11.97 -7.22 -7.29
N ASP A 48 12.67 -7.68 -8.33
CA ASP A 48 12.72 -7.04 -9.64
C ASP A 48 11.37 -7.12 -10.37
N ASP A 49 10.48 -8.01 -9.93
CA ASP A 49 9.15 -8.25 -10.51
C ASP A 49 8.10 -7.30 -9.88
N TRP A 50 8.30 -6.00 -10.14
CA TRP A 50 7.37 -4.94 -9.75
C TRP A 50 6.14 -4.97 -10.67
N ALA A 51 5.18 -5.85 -10.36
CA ALA A 51 4.02 -6.10 -11.21
C ALA A 51 2.83 -5.15 -10.99
N TRP A 52 2.73 -4.53 -9.81
CA TRP A 52 1.67 -3.57 -9.50
C TRP A 52 2.00 -2.79 -8.23
N PHE A 53 1.45 -1.59 -8.08
CA PHE A 53 1.49 -0.87 -6.80
C PHE A 53 0.19 -0.11 -6.55
N VAL A 54 -0.05 0.25 -5.28
CA VAL A 54 -1.09 1.18 -4.86
C VAL A 54 -0.49 2.20 -3.90
N GLY A 55 -0.59 3.48 -4.24
CA GLY A 55 -0.29 4.56 -3.31
C GLY A 55 -1.40 4.72 -2.28
N LEU A 56 -1.07 4.63 -1.00
CA LEU A 56 -2.01 4.81 0.13
C LEU A 56 -2.34 6.28 0.39
N ASP A 57 -1.63 7.20 -0.26
CA ASP A 57 -1.85 8.65 -0.24
C ASP A 57 -1.46 9.26 -1.60
N ALA A 58 -1.68 10.57 -1.75
CA ALA A 58 -1.41 11.27 -3.00
C ALA A 58 0.09 11.32 -3.36
N GLU A 59 0.97 11.47 -2.37
CA GLU A 59 2.40 11.56 -2.61
C GLU A 59 2.97 10.18 -2.98
N ALA A 60 2.54 9.12 -2.29
CA ALA A 60 2.88 7.75 -2.64
C ALA A 60 2.40 7.37 -4.04
N THR A 61 1.20 7.82 -4.44
CA THR A 61 0.69 7.60 -5.80
C THR A 61 1.57 8.27 -6.84
N ARG A 62 1.97 9.53 -6.58
CA ARG A 62 2.88 10.28 -7.47
C ARG A 62 4.24 9.60 -7.60
N ILE A 63 4.83 9.19 -6.47
CA ILE A 63 6.14 8.51 -6.43
C ILE A 63 6.05 7.17 -7.17
N GLY A 64 5.06 6.34 -6.85
CA GLY A 64 4.89 5.03 -7.48
C GLY A 64 4.67 5.14 -8.99
N ASN A 65 3.90 6.15 -9.45
CA ASN A 65 3.71 6.38 -10.90
C ASN A 65 5.03 6.67 -11.60
N ALA A 66 5.87 7.56 -11.04
CA ALA A 66 7.16 7.89 -11.62
C ALA A 66 8.09 6.66 -11.68
N LEU A 67 8.13 5.87 -10.61
CA LEU A 67 8.91 4.62 -10.58
C LEU A 67 8.39 3.61 -11.61
N TRP A 68 7.07 3.51 -11.75
CA TRP A 68 6.42 2.60 -12.70
C TRP A 68 6.67 2.98 -14.17
N THR A 69 6.66 4.28 -14.50
CA THR A 69 6.91 4.76 -15.87
C THR A 69 8.40 4.86 -16.21
N GLY A 70 9.29 4.56 -15.26
CA GLY A 70 10.73 4.71 -15.43
C GLY A 70 11.19 6.17 -15.51
N GLU A 71 10.42 7.09 -14.95
CA GLU A 71 10.81 8.50 -14.81
C GLU A 71 11.86 8.66 -13.71
N ASP A 72 12.74 9.66 -13.88
CA ASP A 72 13.70 10.02 -12.85
C ASP A 72 12.96 10.56 -11.61
N LEU A 73 13.05 9.81 -10.52
CA LEU A 73 12.50 10.23 -9.24
C LEU A 73 13.48 11.18 -8.54
N ASP A 74 13.01 12.37 -8.15
CA ASP A 74 13.74 13.28 -7.27
C ASP A 74 14.22 12.52 -6.01
N PRO A 75 15.52 12.52 -5.67
CA PRO A 75 16.03 11.88 -4.46
C PRO A 75 15.32 12.31 -3.18
N GLU A 76 14.81 13.55 -3.11
CA GLU A 76 14.04 14.02 -1.97
C GLU A 76 12.62 13.44 -1.93
N ALA A 77 12.06 13.03 -3.07
CA ALA A 77 10.78 12.32 -3.13
C ALA A 77 10.91 10.89 -2.60
N ALA A 78 12.00 10.18 -2.93
CA ALA A 78 12.24 8.84 -2.39
C ALA A 78 12.29 8.84 -0.85
N LYS A 79 12.93 9.86 -0.25
CA LYS A 79 13.01 10.04 1.22
C LYS A 79 11.66 10.29 1.90
N ARG A 80 10.60 10.56 1.14
CA ARG A 80 9.25 10.77 1.68
C ARG A 80 8.48 9.47 1.86
N ILE A 81 8.94 8.34 1.31
CA ILE A 81 8.36 7.03 1.59
C ILE A 81 8.64 6.71 3.06
N ILE A 82 7.57 6.50 3.83
CA ILE A 82 7.65 6.25 5.27
C ILE A 82 7.23 4.84 5.67
N ALA A 83 6.51 4.12 4.80
CA ALA A 83 6.16 2.73 5.00
C ALA A 83 5.89 2.04 3.66
N LEU A 84 6.26 0.78 3.59
CA LEU A 84 5.96 -0.13 2.49
C LEU A 84 5.26 -1.36 3.05
N PHE A 85 4.31 -1.89 2.29
CA PHE A 85 3.66 -3.15 2.59
C PHE A 85 3.62 -4.02 1.35
N ARG A 86 3.79 -5.33 1.57
CA ARG A 86 3.48 -6.37 0.60
C ARG A 86 2.04 -6.82 0.84
N LEU A 87 1.23 -6.84 -0.21
CA LEU A 87 -0.10 -7.42 -0.19
C LEU A 87 -0.14 -8.64 -1.10
N ASP A 88 -0.55 -9.78 -0.54
CA ASP A 88 -0.83 -11.01 -1.28
C ASP A 88 -2.33 -11.31 -1.21
N PHE A 89 -2.92 -11.67 -2.35
CA PHE A 89 -4.29 -12.17 -2.38
C PHE A 89 -4.32 -13.62 -1.90
N SER A 90 -5.34 -13.98 -1.12
CA SER A 90 -5.53 -15.37 -0.69
C SER A 90 -5.98 -16.26 -1.85
N GLU A 91 -6.79 -15.70 -2.77
CA GLU A 91 -7.32 -16.40 -3.95
C GLU A 91 -7.02 -15.60 -5.22
N PHE A 92 -6.33 -16.21 -6.19
CA PHE A 92 -5.89 -15.50 -7.39
C PHE A 92 -7.00 -15.27 -8.43
N ASP A 93 -8.17 -15.90 -8.25
CA ASP A 93 -9.30 -15.75 -9.16
C ASP A 93 -9.94 -14.36 -9.11
N GLU A 94 -9.66 -13.59 -8.08
CA GLU A 94 -10.11 -12.20 -7.92
C GLU A 94 -9.18 -11.22 -8.65
N VAL A 95 -7.98 -11.65 -9.00
CA VAL A 95 -6.91 -10.82 -9.54
C VAL A 95 -6.88 -10.88 -11.06
N ARG A 96 -6.56 -9.73 -11.67
CA ARG A 96 -6.27 -9.63 -13.10
C ARG A 96 -5.25 -10.69 -13.53
N PRO A 97 -5.54 -11.48 -14.59
CA PRO A 97 -4.64 -12.54 -15.05
C PRO A 97 -3.22 -12.05 -15.35
N GLU A 98 -3.08 -10.80 -15.82
CA GLU A 98 -1.78 -10.21 -16.08
C GLU A 98 -0.95 -10.02 -14.82
N VAL A 99 -1.55 -9.80 -13.64
CA VAL A 99 -0.81 -9.67 -12.37
C VAL A 99 -0.53 -11.06 -11.77
N GLY A 100 -1.51 -11.96 -11.81
CA GLY A 100 -1.36 -13.34 -11.34
C GLY A 100 -1.08 -13.43 -9.84
N ALA A 101 -0.15 -14.29 -9.44
CA ALA A 101 0.24 -14.53 -8.04
C ALA A 101 1.31 -13.56 -7.50
N ARG A 102 1.62 -12.50 -8.25
CA ARG A 102 2.66 -11.53 -7.87
C ARG A 102 2.15 -10.59 -6.77
N PRO A 103 3.03 -10.15 -5.86
CA PRO A 103 2.63 -9.27 -4.77
C PRO A 103 2.20 -7.90 -5.29
N ILE A 104 1.32 -7.25 -4.54
CA ILE A 104 0.98 -5.83 -4.73
C ILE A 104 1.74 -4.99 -3.72
N TRP A 105 2.46 -3.99 -4.19
CA TRP A 105 3.20 -3.09 -3.32
C TRP A 105 2.33 -1.91 -2.88
N LEU A 106 2.10 -1.78 -1.57
CA LEU A 106 1.41 -0.62 -1.00
C LEU A 106 2.45 0.38 -0.50
N ILE A 107 2.35 1.62 -0.96
CA ILE A 107 3.32 2.68 -0.65
C ILE A 107 2.62 3.73 0.19
N MET A 108 3.23 4.15 1.29
CA MET A 108 2.81 5.32 2.06
C MET A 108 3.95 6.34 2.12
N ALA A 109 3.62 7.59 1.86
CA ALA A 109 4.53 8.69 1.86
C ALA A 109 3.98 9.89 2.65
N MET A 110 4.90 10.74 3.11
CA MET A 110 4.55 12.02 3.72
C MET A 110 4.70 13.15 2.69
N THR A 111 3.87 14.18 2.81
CA THR A 111 4.07 15.43 2.07
C THR A 111 5.31 16.18 2.59
N SER A 112 5.76 17.23 1.88
CA SER A 112 6.94 18.00 2.27
C SER A 112 6.83 18.70 3.63
N ASP A 113 5.59 18.90 4.11
CA ASP A 113 5.24 19.40 5.46
C ASP A 113 5.29 18.29 6.54
N ARG A 114 5.76 17.07 6.21
CA ARG A 114 5.82 15.89 7.07
C ARG A 114 4.47 15.38 7.57
N MET A 115 3.41 15.58 6.77
CA MET A 115 2.08 15.08 7.06
C MET A 115 1.73 13.87 6.19
N VAL A 116 0.98 12.93 6.76
CA VAL A 116 0.37 11.82 5.99
C VAL A 116 -1.11 12.10 5.83
N ARG A 117 -1.61 11.97 4.61
CA ARG A 117 -3.04 12.10 4.28
C ARG A 117 -3.49 10.84 3.55
N MET A 118 -3.75 9.80 4.32
CA MET A 118 -4.17 8.50 3.79
C MET A 118 -5.48 8.62 3.01
N LYS A 119 -5.52 7.94 1.87
CA LYS A 119 -6.66 7.84 0.95
C LYS A 119 -7.05 6.36 0.86
N PRO A 120 -7.82 5.82 1.81
CA PRO A 120 -8.22 4.42 1.79
C PRO A 120 -8.93 4.06 0.47
N GLN A 121 -9.69 4.97 -0.13
CA GLN A 121 -10.34 4.78 -1.43
C GLN A 121 -9.40 4.35 -2.56
N ASN A 122 -8.10 4.62 -2.46
CA ASN A 122 -7.11 4.18 -3.44
C ASN A 122 -6.99 2.65 -3.48
N LEU A 123 -7.30 1.95 -2.39
CA LEU A 123 -7.32 0.49 -2.37
C LEU A 123 -8.52 -0.07 -3.16
N ILE A 124 -9.69 0.60 -3.17
CA ILE A 124 -10.81 0.18 -4.04
C ILE A 124 -10.48 0.44 -5.51
N ALA A 125 -9.98 1.64 -5.82
CA ALA A 125 -9.76 2.06 -7.20
C ALA A 125 -8.47 1.47 -7.81
N GLY A 126 -7.49 1.14 -6.98
CA GLY A 126 -6.14 0.82 -7.39
C GLY A 126 -5.79 -0.66 -7.34
N LEU A 127 -6.53 -1.51 -6.62
CA LEU A 127 -6.24 -2.95 -6.63
C LEU A 127 -6.54 -3.57 -8.01
N PRO A 128 -5.71 -4.51 -8.50
CA PRO A 128 -5.86 -5.11 -9.82
C PRO A 128 -6.92 -6.20 -9.82
N LEU A 129 -8.16 -5.84 -9.50
CA LEU A 129 -9.28 -6.77 -9.46
C LEU A 129 -9.75 -7.11 -10.88
N ARG A 130 -10.21 -8.33 -11.08
CA ARG A 130 -10.94 -8.71 -12.30
C ARG A 130 -12.18 -7.84 -12.43
N ALA A 131 -12.51 -7.47 -13.67
CA ALA A 131 -13.77 -6.79 -13.94
C ALA A 131 -14.92 -7.72 -13.50
N ALA A 132 -15.85 -7.18 -12.72
CA ALA A 132 -17.07 -7.91 -12.40
C ALA A 132 -17.80 -8.23 -13.71
N THR A 133 -18.01 -9.52 -14.00
CA THR A 133 -18.93 -9.91 -15.05
C THR A 133 -20.30 -9.37 -14.64
N PRO A 134 -20.93 -8.46 -15.42
CA PRO A 134 -22.25 -7.96 -15.06
C PRO A 134 -23.20 -9.15 -14.97
N ALA A 135 -24.01 -9.19 -13.90
CA ALA A 135 -25.05 -10.20 -13.75
C ALA A 135 -26.02 -10.08 -14.94
N SER A 136 -26.12 -11.15 -15.73
CA SER A 136 -27.07 -11.28 -16.83
C SER A 136 -28.52 -11.29 -16.36
#